data_AF-A0A357B3S5-F1
#
_entry.id   AF-A0A357B3S5-F1
#
_cell.length_a   1.000
_cell.length_b   1.000
_cell.length_c   1.000
_cell.angle_alpha   90.00
_cell.angle_beta   90.00
_cell.angle_gamma   90.00
#
_symmetry.space_group_name_H-M   'P 1'
#
loop_
_entity.id
_entity.type
_entity.pdbx_description
1 polymer ?
#
loop_
_entity_poly.entity_id
_entity_poly.type
_entity_poly.pdbx_seq_one_letter_code
_entity_poly.pdbx_strand_id
1 'polypeptide(L)' 'MIAMDIGGTDVRIATISFAAAGNLKIGDYKTHPTPGIQEEISSDDFFRTVARYLHPVLDRSRLLGCCFSFATAPKADKDA' A
#
# COMPACT_ATOMS: atom_id res chain seq x y z
N MET A 1 -1.00 8.99 8.38
CA MET A 1 -0.95 8.52 6.98
C MET A 1 -1.29 7.05 6.93
N ILE A 2 -1.81 6.58 5.80
CA ILE A 2 -1.85 5.15 5.50
C ILE A 2 -0.49 4.81 4.89
N ALA A 3 0.09 3.69 5.30
CA ALA A 3 1.30 3.12 4.71
C ALA A 3 0.96 1.76 4.12
N MET A 4 1.41 1.52 2.89
CA MET A 4 1.31 0.25 2.20
C MET A 4 2.70 -0.20 1.76
N ASP A 5 3.05 -1.44 2.07
CA ASP A 5 4.28 -2.10 1.64
C ASP A 5 3.92 -3.31 0.76
N ILE A 6 4.43 -3.32 -0.47
CA ILE A 6 4.17 -4.35 -1.47
C ILE A 6 5.42 -4.60 -2.31
N GLY A 7 5.83 -5.85 -2.44
CA GLY A 7 7.07 -6.21 -3.15
C GLY A 7 7.59 -7.62 -2.91
N GLY A 8 6.90 -8.40 -2.07
CA GLY A 8 7.20 -9.81 -1.84
C GLY A 8 5.92 -10.64 -1.86
N THR A 9 5.84 -11.63 -0.97
CA THR A 9 4.68 -12.53 -0.88
C THR A 9 3.43 -11.89 -0.29
N ASP A 10 3.62 -10.81 0.48
CA ASP A 10 2.56 -10.14 1.20
C ASP A 10 2.46 -8.66 0.84
N VAL A 11 1.24 -8.15 0.97
CA VAL A 11 0.89 -6.74 1.08
C VAL A 11 0.63 -6.42 2.54
N ARG A 12 1.32 -5.42 3.08
CA ARG A 12 1.14 -4.95 4.46
C ARG A 12 0.55 -3.54 4.42
N ILE A 13 -0.48 -3.32 5.22
CA ILE A 13 -1.16 -2.02 5.32
C ILE A 13 -1.20 -1.63 6.79
N ALA A 14 -0.93 -0.36 7.09
CA ALA A 14 -1.04 0.19 8.43
C ALA A 14 -1.42 1.67 8.41
N THR A 15 -1.99 2.17 9.50
CA THR A 15 -2.08 3.59 9.78
C THR A 15 -0.89 4.01 10.64
N ILE A 16 -0.22 5.08 10.25
CA ILE A 16 0.93 5.65 10.95
C ILE A 16 0.59 7.07 11.39
N SER A 17 0.79 7.38 12.66
CA SER A 17 0.70 8.74 13.19
C SER A 17 1.87 9.02 14.13
N PHE A 18 2.29 10.28 14.18
CA PHE A 18 3.29 10.76 15.12
C PHE A 18 2.56 11.58 16.19
N ALA A 19 2.63 11.15 17.44
CA ALA A 19 2.10 11.93 18.56
C ALA A 19 3.07 13.07 18.93
N ALA A 20 2.63 13.98 19.80
CA ALA A 20 3.51 14.96 20.42
C ALA A 20 4.71 14.23 21.08
N ALA A 21 5.90 14.84 20.97
CA ALA A 21 7.20 14.28 21.37
C ALA A 21 7.76 13.13 20.50
N GLY A 22 7.26 12.95 19.27
CA GLY A 22 7.90 12.04 18.29
C GLY A 22 7.56 10.57 18.46
N ASN A 23 6.60 10.24 19.32
CA ASN A 23 6.17 8.86 19.52
C ASN A 23 5.39 8.35 18.30
N LEU A 24 5.97 7.40 17.59
CA LEU A 24 5.34 6.69 16.48
C LEU A 24 4.20 5.80 17.00
N LYS A 25 3.02 5.93 16.41
CA LYS A 25 1.89 5.02 16.62
C LYS A 25 1.54 4.31 15.33
N ILE A 26 1.50 2.99 15.39
CA ILE A 26 1.07 2.11 14.31
C ILE A 26 -0.28 1.53 14.70
N GLY A 27 -1.27 1.63 13.81
CA GLY A 27 -2.61 1.08 13.98
C GLY A 27 -3.10 0.40 12.72
N ASP A 28 -4.27 -0.25 12.81
CA ASP A 28 -4.96 -0.87 11.68
C ASP A 28 -4.08 -1.81 10.84
N TYR A 29 -3.06 -2.42 11.46
CA TYR A 29 -2.06 -3.24 10.76
C TYR A 29 -2.71 -4.52 10.24
N LYS A 30 -2.59 -4.76 8.93
CA LYS A 30 -3.06 -5.97 8.27
C LYS A 30 -2.07 -6.47 7.25
N THR A 31 -2.00 -7.79 7.12
CA THR A 31 -1.22 -8.50 6.12
C THR A 31 -2.19 -9.26 5.22
N HIS A 32 -1.97 -9.17 3.91
CA HIS A 32 -2.72 -9.85 2.87
C HIS A 32 -1.75 -10.52 1.90
N PRO A 33 -2.13 -11.60 1.21
CA PRO A 33 -1.31 -12.16 0.14
C PRO A 33 -1.24 -11.18 -1.04
N THR A 34 -0.07 -11.10 -1.68
CA THR A 34 0.12 -10.34 -2.92
C THR A 34 -0.77 -10.92 -4.03
N PRO A 35 -1.66 -10.11 -4.65
CA PRO A 35 -2.47 -10.58 -5.76
C PRO A 35 -1.59 -11.02 -6.92
N GLY A 36 -1.91 -12.15 -7.55
CA GLY A 36 -1.16 -12.66 -8.68
C GLY A 36 0.09 -13.46 -8.32
N ILE A 37 0.27 -13.87 -7.06
CA ILE A 37 1.43 -14.66 -6.65
C ILE A 37 1.35 -16.14 -7.02
N GLN A 38 0.15 -16.70 -7.05
CA GLN A 38 -0.09 -18.10 -7.42
C GLN A 38 -0.32 -18.28 -8.92
N GLU A 39 -0.91 -17.28 -9.55
CA GLU A 39 -1.26 -17.28 -10.97
C GLU A 39 -1.12 -15.87 -11.54
N GLU A 40 -0.85 -15.75 -12.83
CA GLU A 40 -0.81 -14.45 -13.50
C GLU A 40 -2.22 -13.85 -13.58
N ILE A 41 -2.36 -12.60 -13.19
CA ILE A 41 -3.62 -11.85 -13.23
C ILE A 41 -3.45 -10.56 -14.04
N SER A 42 -4.56 -9.98 -14.46
CA SER A 42 -4.54 -8.68 -15.12
C SER A 42 -4.09 -7.56 -14.16
N SER A 43 -3.56 -6.47 -14.70
CA SER A 43 -3.27 -5.26 -13.92
C SER A 43 -4.51 -4.73 -13.21
N ASP A 44 -5.67 -4.80 -13.87
CA ASP A 44 -6.93 -4.29 -13.32
C ASP A 44 -7.37 -5.11 -12.11
N ASP A 45 -7.23 -6.43 -12.16
CA ASP A 45 -7.55 -7.32 -11.04
C ASP A 45 -6.57 -7.14 -9.88
N PHE A 46 -5.29 -6.90 -10.19
CA PHE A 46 -4.28 -6.56 -9.19
C PHE A 46 -4.68 -5.28 -8.43
N PHE A 47 -4.89 -4.17 -9.14
CA PHE A 47 -5.24 -2.89 -8.52
C PHE A 47 -6.59 -2.93 -7.82
N ARG A 48 -7.59 -3.64 -8.38
CA ARG A 48 -8.89 -3.83 -7.74
C ARG A 48 -8.77 -4.58 -6.42
N THR A 49 -7.92 -5.60 -6.36
CA THR A 49 -7.69 -6.37 -5.14
C THR A 49 -6.96 -5.54 -4.09
N VAL A 50 -5.91 -4.80 -4.48
CA VAL A 50 -5.20 -3.88 -3.58
C VAL A 50 -6.14 -2.79 -3.04
N ALA A 51 -7.03 -2.23 -3.88
CA ALA A 51 -8.02 -1.25 -3.44
C ALA A 51 -8.98 -1.83 -2.38
N ARG A 52 -9.37 -3.11 -2.50
CA ARG A 52 -10.17 -3.80 -1.48
C ARG A 52 -9.41 -3.98 -0.16
N TYR A 53 -8.10 -4.23 -0.21
CA TYR A 53 -7.27 -4.30 1.01
C TYR A 53 -7.17 -2.94 1.72
N LEU A 54 -7.12 -1.84 0.95
CA LEU A 54 -7.10 -0.48 1.50
C LEU A 54 -8.45 -0.01 2.02
N HIS A 55 -9.57 -0.51 1.48
CA HIS A 55 -10.92 -0.05 1.81
C HIS A 55 -11.22 0.13 3.31
N PRO A 56 -10.82 -0.79 4.21
CA PRO A 56 -11.09 -0.66 5.65
C PRO A 56 -10.37 0.51 6.34
N VAL A 57 -9.39 1.15 5.70
CA VAL A 57 -8.58 2.23 6.28
C VAL A 57 -8.60 3.53 5.48
N LEU A 58 -9.38 3.61 4.39
CA LEU A 58 -9.42 4.78 3.50
C LEU A 58 -9.92 6.06 4.19
N ASP A 59 -10.75 5.94 5.21
CA ASP A 59 -11.30 7.07 5.98
C ASP A 59 -10.29 7.62 7.02
N ARG A 60 -9.19 6.91 7.27
CA ARG A 60 -8.23 7.23 8.34
C ARG A 60 -7.27 8.37 7.98
N SER A 61 -7.05 8.63 6.69
CA SER A 61 -6.11 9.65 6.21
C SER A 61 -6.26 9.92 4.73
N ARG A 62 -6.09 11.18 4.31
CA ARG A 62 -6.00 11.57 2.88
C ARG A 62 -4.62 11.31 2.26
N LEU A 63 -3.61 11.01 3.09
CA LEU A 63 -2.25 10.68 2.66
C LEU A 63 -2.04 9.16 2.66
N LEU A 64 -1.51 8.65 1.54
CA LEU A 64 -1.10 7.26 1.33
C LEU A 64 0.38 7.24 0.91
N GLY A 65 1.23 6.59 1.70
CA GLY A 65 2.59 6.22 1.30
C GLY A 65 2.61 4.79 0.80
N CYS A 66 3.26 4.55 -0.34
CA CYS A 66 3.38 3.22 -0.95
C CYS A 66 4.85 2.89 -1.20
N CYS A 67 5.35 1.83 -0.58
CA CYS A 67 6.61 1.19 -0.93
C CYS A 67 6.31 0.09 -1.95
N PHE A 68 6.60 0.36 -3.22
CA PHE A 68 6.40 -0.59 -4.33
C PHE A 68 7.77 -1.11 -4.77
N SER A 69 8.19 -2.25 -4.22
CA SER A 69 9.57 -2.76 -4.35
C SER A 69 9.78 -3.63 -5.59
N PHE A 70 9.17 -3.28 -6.71
CA PHE A 70 9.41 -3.93 -8.00
C PHE A 70 10.40 -3.11 -8.82
N ALA A 71 11.12 -3.75 -9.74
CA ALA A 71 12.02 -3.05 -10.64
C ALA A 71 11.22 -2.07 -11.51
N THR A 72 11.27 -0.79 -11.16
CA THR A 72 10.64 0.30 -11.90
C THR A 72 11.70 1.18 -12.52
N ALA A 73 11.65 1.36 -13.84
CA ALA A 73 12.37 2.46 -14.47
C ALA A 73 11.63 3.77 -14.16
N PRO A 74 12.32 4.86 -13.75
CA PRO A 74 11.70 6.16 -13.68
C PRO A 74 11.13 6.49 -15.06
N LYS A 75 9.82 6.70 -15.16
CA LYS A 75 9.23 7.27 -16.37
C LYS A 75 9.38 8.79 -16.27
N ALA A 76 9.56 9.45 -17.41
CA ALA A 76 9.40 10.90 -17.49
C ALA A 76 8.04 11.28 -16.90
N ASP A 77 8.00 12.43 -16.23
CA ASP A 77 6.78 12.98 -15.67
C ASP A 77 5.68 12.95 -16.73
N LYS A 78 4.56 12.30 -16.40
CA LYS A 78 3.42 12.17 -17.32
C LYS A 78 2.39 13.28 -17.14
N ASP A 79 2.58 14.12 -16.13
CA ASP A 79 1.70 15.26 -15.81
C ASP A 79 2.34 16.61 -16.21
N ALA A 80 3.44 16.58 -16.98
CA ALA A 80 4.12 17.74 -17.54
C ALA A 80 3.62 18.13 -18.95
#